data_AF-A0A7E4ZU35-F1
#
_entry.id   AF-A0A7E4ZU35-F1
#
_cell.length_a   1.000
_cell.length_b   1.000
_cell.length_c   1.000
_cell.angle_alpha   90.00
_cell.angle_beta   90.00
_cell.angle_gamma   90.00
#
_symmetry.space_group_name_H-M   'P 1'
#
loop_
_entity.id
_entity.type
_entity.pdbx_description
1 polymer ?
#
loop_
_entity_poly.entity_id
_entity_poly.type
_entity_poly.pdbx_seq_one_letter_code
_entity_poly.pdbx_strand_id
1 'polypeptide(L)'
;MPPPMDTAEADKFHVSSDAKRFMWILMEEFTNLGQYPTPKATSLIKAIIAEEDAYVIRNDVPDLTEVWPGAQVQVIPGEGHVMAYIKNHSVFRKAISEMMQATQEHNDAGTKEPITPSPSPAPQTSN
;
A
#
# COMPACT_ATOMS: atom_id res chain seq x y z
N MET A 1 25.30 -7.80 7.16
CA MET A 1 25.80 -6.65 7.93
C MET A 1 25.80 -5.46 6.98
N PRO A 2 25.21 -4.31 7.34
CA PRO A 2 25.35 -3.10 6.53
C PRO A 2 26.81 -2.60 6.56
N PRO A 3 27.29 -1.97 5.47
CA PRO A 3 28.64 -1.43 5.39
C PRO A 3 28.86 -0.24 6.35
N PRO A 4 30.10 0.02 6.78
CA PRO A 4 30.39 1.12 7.70
C PRO A 4 30.25 2.47 6.99
N MET A 5 29.48 3.39 7.59
CA MET A 5 29.33 4.77 7.12
C MET A 5 30.63 5.56 7.28
N ASP A 6 31.02 6.27 6.23
CA ASP A 6 32.13 7.24 6.21
C ASP A 6 31.86 8.39 7.20
N THR A 7 32.85 8.69 8.03
CA THR A 7 32.70 9.42 9.30
C THR A 7 32.78 10.95 9.16
N ALA A 8 32.90 11.49 7.94
CA ALA A 8 33.18 12.90 7.71
C ALA A 8 31.96 13.84 7.60
N GLU A 9 30.75 13.33 7.34
CA GLU A 9 29.54 14.16 7.12
C GLU A 9 28.56 14.14 8.31
N ALA A 10 28.90 13.46 9.42
CA ALA A 10 27.96 13.16 10.51
C ALA A 10 27.68 14.33 11.48
N ASP A 11 28.38 15.46 11.37
CA ASP A 11 28.50 16.43 12.46
C ASP A 11 27.72 17.74 12.26
N LYS A 12 26.49 17.68 11.72
CA LYS A 12 25.63 18.88 11.61
C LYS A 12 24.33 18.91 12.40
N PHE A 13 23.95 17.85 13.09
CA PHE A 13 22.88 17.87 14.10
C PHE A 13 23.11 16.71 15.08
N HIS A 14 23.67 17.01 16.26
CA HIS A 14 23.89 16.02 17.32
C HIS A 14 22.57 15.72 18.07
N VAL A 15 21.59 15.16 17.36
CA VAL A 15 20.61 14.26 18.00
C VAL A 15 21.38 12.95 18.26
N SER A 16 21.38 12.48 19.51
CA SER A 16 22.22 11.33 19.93
C SER A 16 22.06 10.14 18.98
N SER A 17 23.18 9.46 18.71
CA SER A 17 23.22 8.27 17.86
C SER A 17 22.16 7.24 18.24
N ASP A 18 21.88 7.11 19.54
CA ASP A 18 20.95 6.14 20.08
C ASP A 18 19.50 6.53 19.82
N ALA A 19 19.15 7.82 19.91
CA ALA A 19 17.82 8.30 19.57
C ALA A 19 17.56 8.17 18.05
N LYS A 20 18.54 8.51 17.21
CA LYS A 20 18.45 8.30 15.75
C LYS A 20 18.33 6.81 15.41
N ARG A 21 19.12 5.96 16.06
CA ARG A 21 19.08 4.51 15.87
C ARG A 21 17.76 3.91 16.31
N PHE A 22 17.25 4.34 17.46
CA PHE A 22 15.93 3.93 17.94
C PHE A 22 14.83 4.35 16.97
N MET A 23 14.86 5.61 16.50
CA MET A 23 13.90 6.09 15.52
C MET A 23 13.99 5.31 14.19
N TRP A 24 15.20 5.00 13.73
CA TRP A 24 15.39 4.16 12.54
C TRP A 24 14.80 2.77 12.72
N ILE A 25 15.05 2.11 13.85
CA ILE A 25 14.45 0.80 14.16
C ILE A 25 12.92 0.88 14.19
N LEU A 26 12.36 1.91 14.82
CA LEU A 26 10.90 2.10 14.87
C LEU A 26 10.31 2.33 13.48
N MET A 27 10.92 3.19 12.67
CA MET A 27 10.42 3.44 11.32
C MET A 27 10.54 2.19 10.46
N GLU A 28 11.65 1.45 10.54
CA GLU A 28 11.80 0.19 9.80
C GLU A 28 10.70 -0.80 10.18
N GLU A 29 10.47 -1.01 11.47
CA GLU A 29 9.51 -2.02 11.96
C GLU A 29 8.05 -1.66 11.65
N PHE A 30 7.69 -0.38 11.59
CA PHE A 30 6.29 0.05 11.44
C PHE A 30 5.94 0.61 10.06
N THR A 31 6.92 0.92 9.22
CA THR A 31 6.68 1.48 7.87
C THR A 31 7.08 0.55 6.73
N ASN A 32 7.86 -0.50 7.01
CA ASN A 32 8.20 -1.49 6.01
C ASN A 32 7.04 -2.45 5.74
N LEU A 33 6.28 -2.19 4.67
CA LEU A 33 5.12 -2.98 4.28
C LEU A 33 5.47 -4.45 3.93
N GLY A 34 6.73 -4.75 3.62
CA GLY A 34 7.20 -6.11 3.37
C GLY A 34 7.21 -7.01 4.61
N GLN A 35 7.17 -6.43 5.82
CA GLN A 35 7.05 -7.19 7.07
C GLN A 35 5.59 -7.58 7.38
N TYR A 36 4.61 -7.02 6.66
CA TYR A 36 3.19 -7.30 6.86
C TYR A 36 2.67 -8.33 5.85
N PRO A 37 1.67 -9.16 6.23
CA PRO A 37 1.06 -10.07 5.29
C PRO A 37 0.39 -9.33 4.14
N THR A 38 0.46 -9.88 2.93
CA THR A 38 -0.21 -9.31 1.76
C THR A 38 -1.73 -9.20 1.99
N PRO A 39 -2.34 -8.03 1.75
CA PRO A 39 -3.79 -7.85 1.87
C PRO A 39 -4.56 -8.79 0.93
N LYS A 40 -5.76 -9.22 1.35
CA LYS A 40 -6.59 -10.16 0.57
C LYS A 40 -6.99 -9.65 -0.81
N ALA A 41 -7.22 -8.34 -0.94
CA ALA A 41 -7.64 -7.69 -2.18
C ALA A 41 -6.74 -6.49 -2.47
N THR A 42 -5.53 -6.77 -2.93
CA THR A 42 -4.53 -5.75 -3.29
C THR A 42 -5.00 -4.82 -4.42
N SER A 43 -5.90 -5.29 -5.29
CA SER A 43 -6.54 -4.48 -6.33
C SER A 43 -7.37 -3.30 -5.78
N LEU A 44 -7.81 -3.39 -4.53
CA LEU A 44 -8.52 -2.32 -3.82
C LEU A 44 -7.57 -1.36 -3.10
N ILE A 45 -6.26 -1.44 -3.35
CA ILE A 45 -5.27 -0.53 -2.78
C ILE A 45 -4.95 0.54 -3.82
N LYS A 46 -5.11 1.80 -3.44
CA LYS A 46 -4.69 2.96 -4.23
C LYS A 46 -3.83 3.88 -3.38
N ALA A 47 -2.56 3.98 -3.72
CA ALA A 47 -1.59 4.86 -3.07
C ALA A 47 -1.34 6.08 -3.95
N ILE A 48 -1.51 7.27 -3.38
CA ILE A 48 -1.09 8.52 -4.01
C ILE A 48 0.18 8.95 -3.28
N ILE A 49 1.28 9.08 -4.02
CA ILE A 49 2.59 9.45 -3.49
C ILE A 49 3.11 10.71 -4.16
N ALA A 50 3.84 11.54 -3.43
CA ALA A 50 4.49 12.71 -3.99
C ALA A 50 5.88 12.33 -4.51
N GLU A 51 6.26 12.77 -5.72
CA GLU A 51 7.55 12.43 -6.33
C GLU A 51 8.72 12.81 -5.42
N GLU A 52 8.69 14.02 -4.87
CA GLU A 52 9.74 14.59 -4.00
C GLU A 52 9.40 14.41 -2.51
N ASP A 53 8.74 13.30 -2.15
CA ASP A 53 8.44 12.97 -0.76
C ASP A 53 9.70 12.49 -0.01
N ALA A 54 10.21 13.32 0.90
CA ALA A 54 11.37 12.98 1.73
C ALA A 54 11.09 11.90 2.79
N TYR A 55 9.83 11.55 3.06
CA TYR A 55 9.47 10.46 3.98
C TYR A 55 9.45 9.09 3.31
N VAL A 56 9.39 9.03 1.97
CA VAL A 56 9.32 7.77 1.23
C VAL A 56 10.70 7.43 0.69
N ILE A 57 11.23 6.28 1.14
CA ILE A 57 12.48 5.74 0.61
C ILE A 57 12.19 5.13 -0.77
N ARG A 58 12.99 5.49 -1.78
CA ARG A 58 12.80 5.06 -3.18
C ARG A 58 13.97 4.26 -3.74
N ASN A 59 15.15 4.41 -3.17
CA ASN A 59 16.35 3.71 -3.62
C ASN A 59 16.55 2.45 -2.78
N ASP A 60 16.99 1.37 -3.43
CA ASP A 60 17.36 0.10 -2.79
C ASP A 60 16.25 -0.58 -1.97
N VAL A 61 14.99 -0.21 -2.20
CA VAL A 61 13.81 -0.81 -1.60
C VAL A 61 12.80 -1.21 -2.69
N PRO A 62 12.01 -2.29 -2.48
CA PRO A 62 10.97 -2.67 -3.43
C PRO A 62 9.88 -1.60 -3.55
N ASP A 63 9.35 -1.43 -4.75
CA ASP A 63 8.20 -0.55 -4.97
C ASP A 63 6.93 -1.15 -4.34
N LEU A 64 5.95 -0.29 -4.00
CA LEU A 64 4.70 -0.75 -3.40
C LEU A 64 3.97 -1.81 -4.25
N THR A 65 4.07 -1.70 -5.58
CA THR A 65 3.49 -2.66 -6.52
C THR A 65 4.21 -4.00 -6.53
N GLU A 66 5.48 -4.04 -6.12
CA GLU A 66 6.24 -5.28 -5.95
C GLU A 66 5.91 -5.94 -4.61
N VAL A 67 5.75 -5.15 -3.55
CA VAL A 67 5.34 -5.64 -2.22
C VAL A 67 3.91 -6.17 -2.26
N TRP A 68 2.98 -5.41 -2.85
CA TRP A 68 1.56 -5.75 -2.99
C TRP A 68 1.12 -5.74 -4.46
N PRO A 69 1.26 -6.88 -5.16
CA PRO A 69 0.89 -6.99 -6.57
C PRO A 69 -0.57 -6.64 -6.81
N GLY A 70 -0.84 -5.74 -7.76
CA GLY A 70 -2.19 -5.27 -8.08
C GLY A 70 -2.61 -3.97 -7.39
N ALA A 71 -1.82 -3.46 -6.43
CA ALA A 71 -2.00 -2.12 -5.91
C ALA A 71 -1.79 -1.08 -7.03
N GLN A 72 -2.56 0.01 -6.98
CA GLN A 72 -2.43 1.14 -7.89
C GLN A 72 -1.60 2.23 -7.23
N VAL A 73 -0.52 2.66 -7.88
CA VAL A 73 0.31 3.78 -7.41
C VAL A 73 0.17 4.95 -8.37
N GLN A 74 -0.20 6.11 -7.84
CA GLN A 74 -0.27 7.36 -8.58
C GLN A 74 0.75 8.34 -8.00
N VAL A 75 1.72 8.74 -8.83
CA VAL A 75 2.77 9.70 -8.45
C VAL A 75 2.34 11.11 -8.84
N ILE A 76 2.46 12.06 -7.90
CA ILE A 76 2.26 13.49 -8.15
C ILE A 76 3.64 14.11 -8.43
N PRO A 77 3.89 14.61 -9.66
CA PRO A 77 5.22 15.07 -10.06
C PRO A 77 5.58 16.42 -9.42
N GLY A 78 6.85 16.61 -9.10
CA GLY A 78 7.44 17.88 -8.64
C GLY A 78 6.88 18.44 -7.33
N GLU A 79 6.24 17.60 -6.50
CA GLU A 79 5.67 18.02 -5.23
C GLU A 79 6.23 17.19 -4.08
N GLY A 80 6.40 17.84 -2.92
CA GLY A 80 6.70 17.17 -1.65
C GLY A 80 5.43 16.76 -0.91
N HIS A 81 5.60 15.95 0.15
CA HIS A 81 4.52 15.31 0.92
C HIS A 81 3.28 16.18 1.18
N VAL A 82 3.48 17.31 1.88
CA VAL A 82 2.39 18.20 2.30
C VAL A 82 1.80 18.97 1.12
N MET A 83 2.64 19.46 0.21
CA MET A 83 2.19 20.25 -0.93
C MET A 83 1.42 19.43 -1.94
N ALA A 84 1.80 18.17 -2.14
CA ALA A 84 1.08 17.24 -2.99
C ALA A 84 -0.40 17.14 -2.57
N TYR A 85 -0.67 17.03 -1.26
CA TYR A 85 -2.03 17.01 -0.75
C TYR A 85 -2.76 18.35 -0.90
N ILE A 86 -2.14 19.46 -0.50
CA ILE A 86 -2.78 20.78 -0.50
C ILE A 86 -3.15 21.22 -1.92
N LYS A 87 -2.23 21.07 -2.88
CA LYS A 87 -2.44 21.53 -4.26
C LYS A 87 -3.31 20.60 -5.08
N ASN A 88 -3.26 19.28 -4.82
CA ASN A 88 -3.95 18.27 -5.62
C ASN A 88 -5.17 17.69 -4.91
N HIS A 89 -5.85 18.47 -4.07
CA HIS A 89 -6.97 17.99 -3.25
C HIS A 89 -8.05 17.27 -4.06
N SER A 90 -8.32 17.74 -5.28
CA SER A 90 -9.26 17.11 -6.21
C SER A 90 -8.85 15.68 -6.60
N VAL A 91 -7.56 15.41 -6.77
CA VAL A 91 -7.02 14.08 -7.08
C VAL A 91 -7.29 13.12 -5.94
N PHE A 92 -7.02 13.53 -4.69
CA PHE A 92 -7.30 12.71 -3.51
C PHE A 92 -8.79 12.44 -3.35
N ARG A 93 -9.65 13.46 -3.48
CA ARG A 93 -11.11 13.30 -3.39
C ARG A 93 -11.67 12.36 -4.45
N LYS A 94 -11.17 12.48 -5.68
CA LYS A 94 -11.55 11.60 -6.79
C LYS A 94 -11.14 10.16 -6.49
N ALA A 95 -9.88 9.94 -6.10
CA ALA A 95 -9.37 8.62 -5.77
C ALA A 95 -10.19 7.97 -4.63
N ILE A 96 -10.49 8.70 -3.56
CA ILE A 96 -11.33 8.19 -2.46
C ILE A 96 -12.71 7.75 -2.99
N SER A 97 -13.33 8.58 -3.83
CA SER A 97 -14.65 8.29 -4.39
C SER A 97 -14.64 7.05 -5.30
N GLU A 98 -13.62 6.92 -6.16
CA GLU A 98 -13.41 5.75 -7.02
C GLU A 98 -13.21 4.47 -6.18
N MET A 99 -12.40 4.54 -5.13
CA MET A 99 -12.13 3.37 -4.28
C MET A 99 -13.36 2.95 -3.46
N MET A 100 -14.17 3.90 -3.01
CA MET A 100 -15.45 3.59 -2.35
C MET A 100 -16.41 2.87 -3.30
N GLN A 101 -16.50 3.32 -4.55
CA GLN A 101 -17.33 2.66 -5.57
C GLN A 101 -16.81 1.26 -5.90
N ALA A 102 -15.51 1.10 -6.14
CA ALA A 102 -14.89 -0.20 -6.41
C ALA A 102 -15.08 -1.19 -5.25
N THR A 103 -15.04 -0.70 -4.01
CA THR A 103 -15.30 -1.53 -2.82
C THR A 103 -16.76 -1.98 -2.78
N GLN A 104 -17.70 -1.09 -3.09
CA GLN A 104 -19.12 -1.43 -3.14
C GLN A 104 -19.39 -2.49 -4.21
N GLU A 105 -18.85 -2.32 -5.41
CA GLU A 105 -18.99 -3.28 -6.51
C GLU A 105 -18.40 -4.65 -6.16
N HIS A 106 -17.23 -4.68 -5.51
CA HIS A 106 -16.61 -5.91 -5.03
C HIS A 106 -17.50 -6.65 -4.01
N ASN A 107 -18.13 -5.90 -3.09
CA ASN A 107 -19.05 -6.48 -2.09
C ASN A 107 -20.34 -7.01 -2.74
N ASP A 108 -20.86 -6.28 -3.72
CA ASP A 108 -22.07 -6.67 -4.45
C ASP A 108 -21.82 -7.90 -5.35
N ALA A 109 -20.62 -8.02 -5.93
CA ALA A 109 -20.19 -9.19 -6.70
C ALA A 109 -20.02 -10.43 -5.82
N GLY A 110 -19.49 -10.29 -4.60
CA GLY A 110 -19.38 -11.36 -3.61
C GLY A 110 -20.73 -11.90 -3.11
N THR A 111 -21.82 -11.17 -3.31
CA THR A 111 -23.19 -11.59 -2.94
C THR A 111 -23.87 -12.42 -4.04
N LYS A 112 -23.26 -12.54 -5.22
CA LYS A 112 -23.81 -13.27 -6.38
C LYS A 112 -23.09 -14.59 -6.63
N GLU A 113 -23.03 -15.49 -5.65
CA GLU A 113 -22.88 -16.91 -6.03
C GLU A 113 -24.15 -17.36 -6.75
N PRO A 114 -24.06 -17.98 -7.95
CA PRO A 114 -25.22 -18.54 -8.62
C PRO A 114 -25.80 -19.64 -7.74
N ILE A 115 -27.07 -19.51 -7.35
CA ILE A 115 -27.85 -20.63 -6.84
C ILE A 115 -27.97 -21.62 -8.01
N THR A 116 -27.01 -22.53 -8.14
CA THR A 116 -27.16 -23.67 -9.04
C THR A 116 -28.35 -24.46 -8.51
N PRO A 117 -29.45 -24.63 -9.26
CA PRO A 117 -30.51 -25.51 -8.82
C PRO A 117 -29.91 -26.91 -8.68
N SER A 118 -29.98 -27.45 -7.47
CA SER A 118 -29.54 -28.81 -7.16
C SER A 118 -30.17 -29.78 -8.18
N PRO A 119 -29.41 -30.70 -8.78
CA PRO A 119 -29.97 -31.63 -9.75
C PRO A 119 -31.08 -32.46 -9.06
N SER A 120 -32.28 -32.39 -9.62
CA SER A 120 -33.44 -33.16 -9.17
C SER A 120 -33.05 -34.64 -9.04
N PRO A 121 -33.33 -35.32 -7.92
CA PRO A 121 -33.00 -36.72 -7.78
C PRO A 121 -33.74 -37.54 -8.86
N ALA A 122 -32.99 -38.29 -9.64
CA ALA A 122 -33.52 -39.19 -10.66
C ALA A 122 -34.48 -40.21 -10.02
N PRO A 123 -35.58 -40.58 -10.71
CA PRO A 123 -36.52 -41.57 -10.20
C PRO A 123 -35.80 -42.91 -10.02
N GLN A 124 -35.79 -43.42 -8.79
CA GLN A 124 -35.28 -44.75 -8.48
C GLN A 124 -36.20 -45.79 -9.14
N THR A 125 -35.67 -46.53 -10.10
CA THR A 125 -36.33 -47.72 -10.65
C THR A 125 -36.23 -48.84 -9.63
N SER A 126 -37.38 -49.27 -9.11
CA SER A 126 -37.54 -50.47 -8.29
C SER A 126 -37.25 -51.70 -9.14
N ASN A 127 -36.36 -52.58 -8.67
CA ASN A 127 -36.25 -53.98 -9.08
C ASN A 127 -36.64 -54.87 -7.89
#